data_AF-A0A1I2F214-F1
#
_entry.id   AF-A0A1I2F214-F1
#
_cell.length_a   1.000
_cell.length_b   1.000
_cell.length_c   1.000
_cell.angle_alpha   90.00
_cell.angle_beta   90.00
_cell.angle_gamma   90.00
#
_symmetry.space_group_name_H-M   'P 1'
#
loop_
_entity.id
_entity.type
_entity.pdbx_description
1 polymer ?
#
loop_
_entity_poly.entity_id
_entity_poly.type
_entity_poly.pdbx_seq_one_letter_code
_entity_poly.pdbx_strand_id
1 'polypeptide(L)'
;MSKTHEDNLGSELRPTRLAAVAHAARRSYPLTLWLTLAACPGPGQEPAETASEPAPSSTSGTTSTSETATGTTGESTTGEPTTTTTGESTTGGPTETLTRVLYHPYTPDGVPNSASAVRSIDIVDGVPMSPVTVLDPPTPLANAPLFVLEHRWQPYFTGPFDAPRLWLVDTESSTSHEVALPPEVDRVGDTFFSRQDRYLLALTHPPGSYADIYYFCEIGPTGECALQLFDPPLGRNSYPAKIIAMGASGRIWYRTQEKGVDAEDVLQVDLATPDAPVLLHTFTLDANGGSAPSLDEKTMYFGFEDGRLMARDVSIDPPGPLVELIPPVEAKKSLWSDDEKDIVMHVSSGDWGDLFHVSIDGTSAGPMVQLNTGAPSNTFWKHLQWISDKRVLYLTDFGAPGTTRLYMADTKTPDAPPQQVSGSLPLTGSVESAMVLADPTHALYLARQTEDGADDLYRASLDPPGEAHKLNGPLAAGESVPGYLCDATSDGTRVLYGRRTEADGPDRHDVFLVNFDGEVPLPPVNLSSALPDGIDGNNGGRFSADGTLVFFGGASSDGHYGPLYMVKLSPEIGPPVQISDPGEAILSYFVLPAK
;
A
#
# COMPACT_ATOMS: atom_id res chain seq x y z
N MET A 1 -38.85 24.35 -42.08
CA MET A 1 -40.03 23.92 -41.30
C MET A 1 -39.97 22.40 -41.20
N SER A 2 -39.59 21.94 -40.01
CA SER A 2 -39.28 20.56 -39.64
C SER A 2 -40.56 19.78 -39.33
N LYS A 3 -40.57 18.48 -39.66
CA LYS A 3 -41.35 17.46 -38.95
C LYS A 3 -40.43 16.28 -38.66
N THR A 4 -40.25 16.06 -37.37
CA THR A 4 -39.41 15.09 -36.68
C THR A 4 -40.03 13.69 -36.70
N HIS A 5 -39.18 12.69 -36.90
CA HIS A 5 -39.41 11.30 -36.53
C HIS A 5 -38.58 11.07 -35.25
N GLU A 6 -39.24 10.77 -34.14
CA GLU A 6 -38.63 10.30 -32.89
C GLU A 6 -38.56 8.78 -32.93
N ASP A 7 -37.35 8.24 -32.83
CA ASP A 7 -37.09 6.83 -32.52
C ASP A 7 -36.46 6.74 -31.12
N ASN A 8 -37.03 5.79 -30.37
CA ASN A 8 -36.61 5.32 -29.05
C ASN A 8 -35.15 4.85 -29.02
N LEU A 9 -34.35 5.41 -28.12
CA LEU A 9 -33.18 4.74 -27.52
C LEU A 9 -33.01 5.27 -26.09
N GLY A 10 -33.63 4.58 -25.13
CA GLY A 10 -33.30 4.72 -23.71
C GLY A 10 -32.11 3.83 -23.40
N SER A 11 -30.92 4.41 -23.31
CA SER A 11 -29.73 3.76 -22.77
C SER A 11 -29.54 4.21 -21.31
N GLU A 12 -29.84 3.32 -20.38
CA GLU A 12 -29.43 3.43 -18.98
C GLU A 12 -27.90 3.40 -18.90
N LEU A 13 -27.28 4.54 -18.57
CA LEU A 13 -25.89 4.60 -18.13
C LEU A 13 -25.84 4.16 -16.66
N ARG A 14 -25.44 2.90 -16.42
CA ARG A 14 -25.01 2.47 -15.09
C ARG A 14 -23.61 3.01 -14.81
N PRO A 15 -23.34 3.59 -13.62
CA PRO A 15 -22.00 4.03 -13.27
C PRO A 15 -21.09 2.82 -12.97
N THR A 16 -19.96 2.74 -13.67
CA THR A 16 -18.89 1.78 -13.42
C THR A 16 -18.23 2.13 -12.08
N ARG A 17 -18.41 1.28 -11.06
CA ARG A 17 -17.67 1.39 -9.78
C ARG A 17 -16.22 0.93 -10.01
N LEU A 18 -15.27 1.86 -9.98
CA LEU A 18 -13.85 1.56 -9.84
C LEU A 18 -13.55 1.27 -8.37
N ALA A 19 -13.36 0.00 -8.02
CA ALA A 19 -12.74 -0.40 -6.76
C ALA A 19 -11.26 -0.69 -7.04
N ALA A 20 -10.36 0.07 -6.40
CA ALA A 20 -8.92 -0.14 -6.49
C ALA A 20 -8.51 -1.36 -5.66
N VAL A 21 -7.65 -2.21 -6.26
CA VAL A 21 -7.06 -3.39 -5.63
C VAL A 21 -5.95 -2.96 -4.67
N ALA A 22 -6.05 -3.31 -3.39
CA ALA A 22 -4.97 -3.15 -2.41
C ALA A 22 -4.85 -4.41 -1.55
N HIS A 23 -3.93 -5.29 -1.93
CA HIS A 23 -3.32 -6.30 -1.05
C HIS A 23 -1.81 -6.27 -1.30
N ALA A 24 -1.05 -6.46 -0.21
CA ALA A 24 0.35 -6.07 0.01
C ALA A 24 0.52 -4.59 0.37
N ALA A 25 0.39 -4.27 1.67
CA ALA A 25 1.02 -3.09 2.26
C ALA A 25 2.54 -3.33 2.29
N ARG A 26 3.15 -3.23 1.11
CA ARG A 26 4.57 -2.94 0.91
C ARG A 26 4.61 -1.71 0.01
N ARG A 27 5.33 -0.70 0.46
CA ARG A 27 5.30 0.69 -0.04
C ARG A 27 5.30 0.75 -1.56
N SER A 28 4.12 0.98 -2.13
CA SER A 28 3.97 1.44 -3.51
C SER A 28 3.60 2.90 -3.43
N TYR A 29 4.50 3.80 -3.81
CA TYR A 29 4.12 5.18 -4.12
C TYR A 29 3.55 5.16 -5.55
N PRO A 30 2.23 5.30 -5.77
CA PRO A 30 1.73 5.41 -7.13
C PRO A 30 2.14 6.77 -7.71
N LEU A 31 3.17 6.78 -8.55
CA LEU A 31 3.34 7.85 -9.55
C LEU A 31 2.14 7.74 -10.49
N THR A 32 1.13 8.60 -10.31
CA THR A 32 -0.08 8.60 -11.14
C THR A 32 0.06 9.69 -12.19
N LEU A 33 0.26 9.30 -13.45
CA LEU A 33 0.38 10.19 -14.61
C LEU A 33 -1.01 10.67 -15.07
N TRP A 34 -1.24 11.99 -15.11
CA TRP A 34 -2.44 12.59 -15.71
C TRP A 34 -2.11 13.13 -17.11
N LEU A 35 -2.84 12.68 -18.14
CA LEU A 35 -2.67 13.12 -19.53
C LEU A 35 -3.70 14.20 -19.91
N THR A 36 -3.24 15.42 -20.20
CA THR A 36 -4.03 16.47 -20.86
C THR A 36 -3.72 16.52 -22.35
N LEU A 37 -4.76 16.38 -23.19
CA LEU A 37 -4.68 16.49 -24.65
C LEU A 37 -4.70 17.96 -25.10
N ALA A 38 -3.60 18.42 -25.72
CA ALA A 38 -3.55 19.68 -26.48
C ALA A 38 -3.23 19.39 -27.96
N ALA A 39 -3.89 20.10 -28.87
CA ALA A 39 -3.84 19.86 -30.31
C ALA A 39 -2.98 20.89 -31.08
N CYS A 40 -2.08 20.37 -31.96
CA CYS A 40 -1.51 20.93 -33.21
C CYS A 40 -0.68 22.24 -33.16
N PRO A 41 0.26 22.54 -34.11
CA PRO A 41 0.31 22.10 -35.52
C PRO A 41 1.67 21.57 -36.05
N GLY A 42 1.65 21.05 -37.29
CA GLY A 42 2.73 20.27 -37.92
C GLY A 42 3.97 21.04 -38.41
N PRO A 43 5.03 20.33 -38.82
CA PRO A 43 6.32 20.94 -39.13
C PRO A 43 6.52 21.27 -40.61
N GLY A 44 7.11 22.45 -40.84
CA GLY A 44 7.76 22.85 -42.10
C GLY A 44 9.20 22.32 -42.19
N GLN A 45 9.68 22.21 -43.42
CA GLN A 45 10.97 21.62 -43.84
C GLN A 45 12.22 22.43 -43.44
N GLU A 46 13.29 21.69 -43.09
CA GLU A 46 14.75 21.77 -43.43
C GLU A 46 15.50 23.14 -43.49
N PRO A 47 16.84 23.21 -43.27
CA PRO A 47 17.83 22.23 -43.74
C PRO A 47 19.04 21.92 -42.82
N ALA A 48 19.79 20.93 -43.32
CA ALA A 48 20.99 20.29 -42.82
C ALA A 48 22.16 21.22 -42.41
N GLU A 49 22.91 20.78 -41.41
CA GLU A 49 24.32 21.13 -41.26
C GLU A 49 25.12 19.95 -40.68
N THR A 50 26.35 19.84 -41.17
CA THR A 50 27.28 18.71 -41.06
C THR A 50 28.36 19.11 -40.06
N ALA A 51 28.70 18.27 -39.07
CA ALA A 51 29.96 18.43 -38.33
C ALA A 51 30.45 17.14 -37.67
N SER A 52 31.76 16.98 -37.72
CA SER A 52 32.59 15.79 -37.52
C SER A 52 32.83 15.37 -36.07
N GLU A 53 33.03 14.06 -35.87
CA GLU A 53 33.58 13.41 -34.67
C GLU A 53 35.01 13.88 -34.31
N PRO A 54 35.39 13.71 -33.03
CA PRO A 54 36.65 13.01 -32.76
C PRO A 54 36.53 11.93 -31.68
N ALA A 55 37.28 10.84 -31.91
CA ALA A 55 37.43 9.67 -31.05
C ALA A 55 38.14 9.96 -29.70
N PRO A 56 37.86 9.19 -28.62
CA PRO A 56 38.65 9.24 -27.40
C PRO A 56 39.78 8.19 -27.38
N SER A 57 40.94 8.65 -26.93
CA SER A 57 42.16 7.89 -26.65
C SER A 57 42.04 7.08 -25.36
N SER A 58 42.49 5.83 -25.41
CA SER A 58 42.67 4.94 -24.26
C SER A 58 43.93 5.30 -23.46
N THR A 59 43.85 5.21 -22.13
CA THR A 59 45.03 5.21 -21.26
C THR A 59 44.84 4.16 -20.17
N SER A 60 45.64 3.10 -20.27
CA SER A 60 45.77 2.00 -19.32
C SER A 60 46.79 2.36 -18.24
N GLY A 61 46.37 2.28 -16.98
CA GLY A 61 47.24 2.43 -15.80
C GLY A 61 47.18 1.15 -14.96
N THR A 62 48.32 0.46 -14.86
CA THR A 62 48.51 -0.76 -14.06
C THR A 62 49.54 -0.45 -12.98
N THR A 63 49.26 -0.75 -11.71
CA THR A 63 50.20 -0.99 -10.57
C THR A 63 49.37 -0.92 -9.27
N SER A 64 49.68 -1.57 -8.15
CA SER A 64 50.64 -2.58 -7.72
C SER A 64 50.17 -3.00 -6.32
N THR A 65 50.19 -4.29 -6.04
CA THR A 65 50.05 -4.89 -4.70
C THR A 65 51.22 -4.52 -3.77
N SER A 66 50.95 -4.30 -2.49
CA SER A 66 51.86 -4.67 -1.40
C SER A 66 51.14 -4.83 -0.07
N GLU A 67 51.43 -5.97 0.55
CA GLU A 67 51.14 -6.35 1.93
C GLU A 67 51.88 -5.46 2.92
N THR A 68 51.42 -5.38 4.18
CA THR A 68 52.21 -5.73 5.39
C THR A 68 51.31 -5.71 6.63
N ALA A 69 51.43 -6.78 7.43
CA ALA A 69 50.78 -7.02 8.71
C ALA A 69 51.54 -6.42 9.91
N THR A 70 50.82 -6.18 11.01
CA THR A 70 51.18 -6.24 12.46
C THR A 70 50.21 -5.30 13.19
N GLY A 71 49.49 -5.61 14.27
CA GLY A 71 49.68 -6.58 15.34
C GLY A 71 49.74 -5.79 16.65
N THR A 72 48.71 -5.82 17.51
CA THR A 72 48.88 -5.50 18.94
C THR A 72 47.83 -6.17 19.81
N THR A 73 48.34 -6.99 20.72
CA THR A 73 47.73 -7.66 21.87
C THR A 73 47.74 -6.73 23.08
N GLY A 74 46.72 -6.88 23.93
CA GLY A 74 46.72 -6.40 25.33
C GLY A 74 45.28 -6.40 25.86
N GLU A 75 44.98 -6.58 27.14
CA GLU A 75 45.68 -7.18 28.26
C GLU A 75 44.58 -7.44 29.31
N SER A 76 44.76 -8.52 30.08
CA SER A 76 43.90 -9.01 31.14
C SER A 76 43.66 -7.99 32.28
N THR A 77 42.43 -7.86 32.77
CA THR A 77 42.16 -7.39 34.14
C THR A 77 41.05 -8.18 34.82
N THR A 78 41.17 -8.18 36.15
CA THR A 78 40.84 -9.23 37.10
C THR A 78 39.51 -8.96 37.81
N GLY A 79 38.66 -9.99 37.90
CA GLY A 79 37.88 -10.43 39.07
C GLY A 79 37.00 -9.45 39.85
N GLU A 80 35.69 -9.71 39.82
CA GLU A 80 34.76 -9.40 40.91
C GLU A 80 33.79 -10.60 41.09
N PRO A 81 33.54 -11.10 42.33
CA PRO A 81 32.73 -12.29 42.54
C PRO A 81 31.24 -11.93 42.52
N THR A 82 30.54 -12.27 41.44
CA THR A 82 29.09 -12.13 41.37
C THR A 82 28.41 -13.23 42.19
N THR A 83 27.81 -12.85 43.32
CA THR A 83 26.86 -13.68 44.07
C THR A 83 25.72 -14.12 43.15
N THR A 84 25.68 -15.43 42.88
CA THR A 84 24.59 -16.08 42.16
C THR A 84 23.36 -16.15 43.07
N THR A 85 22.51 -15.13 43.00
CA THR A 85 21.15 -15.21 43.55
C THR A 85 20.36 -16.12 42.63
N THR A 86 20.07 -17.33 43.08
CA THR A 86 19.14 -18.27 42.44
C THR A 86 17.75 -17.65 42.49
N GLY A 87 17.42 -16.82 41.49
CA GLY A 87 16.06 -16.33 41.27
C GLY A 87 15.19 -17.52 40.91
N GLU A 88 14.23 -17.83 41.78
CA GLU A 88 13.07 -18.65 41.43
C GLU A 88 12.49 -18.10 40.12
N SER A 89 12.61 -18.89 39.06
CA SER A 89 11.90 -18.68 37.81
C SER A 89 10.42 -18.77 38.17
N THR A 90 9.77 -17.62 38.30
CA THR A 90 8.31 -17.52 38.29
C THR A 90 7.88 -18.11 36.97
N THR A 91 7.43 -19.36 36.99
CA THR A 91 6.80 -20.04 35.87
C THR A 91 5.72 -19.10 35.32
N GLY A 92 6.00 -18.51 34.16
CA GLY A 92 5.08 -17.61 33.49
C GLY A 92 3.73 -18.31 33.36
N GLY A 93 2.68 -17.68 33.89
CA GLY A 93 1.32 -18.11 33.60
C GLY A 93 1.09 -18.11 32.07
N PRO A 94 0.08 -18.84 31.59
CA PRO A 94 -0.30 -18.76 30.19
C PRO A 94 -0.52 -17.29 29.82
N THR A 95 0.19 -16.82 28.80
CA THR A 95 -0.03 -15.49 28.24
C THR A 95 -1.41 -15.47 27.62
N GLU A 96 -2.32 -14.65 28.13
CA GLU A 96 -3.64 -14.43 27.54
C GLU A 96 -3.46 -13.93 26.09
N THR A 97 -4.23 -14.48 25.14
CA THR A 97 -4.21 -13.97 23.76
C THR A 97 -5.24 -12.85 23.62
N LEU A 98 -4.77 -11.67 23.19
CA LEU A 98 -5.61 -10.50 22.94
C LEU A 98 -5.59 -10.18 21.44
N THR A 99 -6.76 -10.24 20.81
CA THR A 99 -6.99 -9.66 19.48
C THR A 99 -7.92 -8.47 19.63
N ARG A 100 -7.60 -7.34 19.00
CA ARG A 100 -8.47 -6.17 18.98
C ARG A 100 -9.00 -5.90 17.59
N VAL A 101 -10.28 -5.56 17.50
CA VAL A 101 -10.93 -5.13 16.27
C VAL A 101 -11.45 -3.71 16.45
N LEU A 102 -11.11 -2.83 15.50
CA LEU A 102 -11.75 -1.52 15.35
C LEU A 102 -12.75 -1.59 14.21
N TYR A 103 -13.94 -1.03 14.38
CA TYR A 103 -14.94 -1.02 13.31
C TYR A 103 -15.79 0.25 13.30
N HIS A 104 -16.39 0.51 12.14
CA HIS A 104 -17.08 1.75 11.81
C HIS A 104 -18.54 1.44 11.50
N PRO A 105 -19.49 1.78 12.39
CA PRO A 105 -20.90 1.58 12.13
C PRO A 105 -21.38 2.47 10.99
N TYR A 106 -22.04 1.87 10.00
CA TYR A 106 -22.62 2.55 8.86
C TYR A 106 -23.83 3.39 9.29
N THR A 107 -23.92 4.62 8.78
CA THR A 107 -25.08 5.49 9.00
C THR A 107 -25.97 5.49 7.75
N PRO A 108 -27.26 5.09 7.85
CA PRO A 108 -28.18 5.11 6.70
C PRO A 108 -28.64 6.52 6.27
N ASP A 109 -27.99 7.59 6.71
CA ASP A 109 -28.46 8.98 6.59
C ASP A 109 -28.35 9.58 5.18
N GLY A 110 -28.06 8.75 4.18
CA GLY A 110 -27.94 9.17 2.80
C GLY A 110 -26.61 9.83 2.46
N VAL A 111 -25.66 9.91 3.41
CA VAL A 111 -24.26 10.24 3.11
C VAL A 111 -23.54 8.91 2.80
N PRO A 112 -23.17 8.65 1.54
CA PRO A 112 -22.45 7.43 1.21
C PRO A 112 -21.14 7.37 1.99
N ASN A 113 -20.83 6.21 2.58
CA ASN A 113 -19.57 5.94 3.27
C ASN A 113 -19.29 6.82 4.49
N SER A 114 -20.33 7.26 5.21
CA SER A 114 -20.18 7.90 6.52
C SER A 114 -20.24 6.87 7.66
N ALA A 115 -19.44 7.09 8.71
CA ALA A 115 -19.49 6.29 9.93
C ALA A 115 -20.08 7.13 11.07
N SER A 116 -20.98 6.55 11.86
CA SER A 116 -21.59 7.26 13.00
C SER A 116 -20.67 7.32 14.21
N ALA A 117 -19.79 6.35 14.36
CA ALA A 117 -18.90 6.20 15.51
C ALA A 117 -17.63 5.41 15.14
N VAL A 118 -16.69 5.29 16.08
CA VAL A 118 -15.64 4.27 16.08
C VAL A 118 -15.87 3.37 17.28
N ARG A 119 -15.92 2.06 17.02
CA ARG A 119 -16.10 1.03 18.04
C ARG A 119 -14.84 0.18 18.14
N SER A 120 -14.60 -0.36 19.32
CA SER A 120 -13.56 -1.35 19.57
C SER A 120 -14.13 -2.57 20.25
N ILE A 121 -13.64 -3.74 19.87
CA ILE A 121 -13.95 -5.02 20.50
C ILE A 121 -12.62 -5.69 20.81
N ASP A 122 -12.44 -6.05 22.08
CA ASP A 122 -11.37 -6.94 22.50
C ASP A 122 -11.86 -8.39 22.48
N ILE A 123 -11.02 -9.28 21.98
CA ILE A 123 -11.24 -10.72 21.97
C ILE A 123 -10.15 -11.34 22.82
N VAL A 124 -10.52 -11.82 24.01
CA VAL A 124 -9.62 -12.41 24.99
C VAL A 124 -9.78 -13.93 24.95
N ASP A 125 -8.71 -14.65 24.63
CA ASP A 125 -8.70 -16.11 24.50
C ASP A 125 -9.78 -16.65 23.52
N GLY A 126 -10.06 -15.87 22.48
CA GLY A 126 -11.09 -16.17 21.48
C GLY A 126 -12.52 -15.94 21.95
N VAL A 127 -12.73 -15.24 23.07
CA VAL A 127 -14.04 -14.82 23.56
C VAL A 127 -14.20 -13.31 23.31
N PRO A 128 -15.18 -12.88 22.49
CA PRO A 128 -15.40 -11.47 22.23
C PRO A 128 -16.00 -10.79 23.46
N MET A 129 -15.43 -9.67 23.86
CA MET A 129 -15.97 -8.77 24.87
C MET A 129 -17.08 -7.90 24.28
N SER A 130 -17.82 -7.19 25.12
CA SER A 130 -18.82 -6.22 24.62
C SER A 130 -18.14 -5.09 23.84
N PRO A 131 -18.69 -4.66 22.69
CA PRO A 131 -18.19 -3.48 21.99
C PRO A 131 -18.16 -2.25 22.90
N VAL A 132 -17.07 -1.49 22.79
CA VAL A 132 -16.89 -0.21 23.47
C VAL A 132 -16.87 0.89 22.43
N THR A 133 -17.58 1.97 22.72
CA THR A 133 -17.50 3.20 21.93
C THR A 133 -16.16 3.89 22.20
N VAL A 134 -15.30 3.93 21.20
CA VAL A 134 -14.01 4.65 21.27
C VAL A 134 -14.20 6.11 20.93
N LEU A 135 -15.03 6.40 19.92
CA LEU A 135 -15.34 7.75 19.46
C LEU A 135 -16.82 7.83 19.07
N ASP A 136 -17.54 8.80 19.63
CA ASP A 136 -18.95 9.10 19.33
C ASP A 136 -19.08 10.59 18.99
N PRO A 137 -18.76 10.97 17.74
CA PRO A 137 -18.83 12.35 17.32
C PRO A 137 -20.30 12.80 17.24
N PRO A 138 -20.60 14.08 17.48
CA PRO A 138 -21.98 14.60 17.41
C PRO A 138 -22.57 14.55 16.00
N THR A 139 -21.73 14.34 14.99
CA THR A 139 -22.04 14.35 13.56
C THR A 139 -21.26 13.23 12.89
N PRO A 140 -21.76 12.60 11.82
CA PRO A 140 -21.07 11.51 11.15
C PRO A 140 -19.64 11.88 10.73
N LEU A 141 -18.74 10.90 10.83
CA LEU A 141 -17.36 11.00 10.38
C LEU A 141 -17.35 11.10 8.85
N ALA A 142 -16.64 12.10 8.33
CA ALA A 142 -16.44 12.25 6.89
C ALA A 142 -15.34 11.34 6.35
N ASN A 143 -14.46 10.85 7.22
CA ASN A 143 -13.43 9.90 6.88
C ASN A 143 -13.47 8.75 7.89
N ALA A 144 -13.91 7.57 7.42
CA ALA A 144 -13.47 6.32 7.98
C ALA A 144 -12.26 5.93 7.14
N PRO A 145 -11.03 5.91 7.69
CA PRO A 145 -9.88 5.49 6.90
C PRO A 145 -10.23 4.13 6.30
N LEU A 146 -10.15 4.02 4.97
CA LEU A 146 -10.35 2.75 4.26
C LEU A 146 -9.04 1.95 4.16
N PHE A 147 -7.95 2.49 4.72
CA PHE A 147 -6.58 2.00 4.52
C PHE A 147 -5.81 1.87 5.85
N VAL A 148 -4.69 1.15 5.74
CA VAL A 148 -4.00 0.34 6.77
C VAL A 148 -3.65 1.06 8.08
N LEU A 149 -3.84 0.34 9.19
CA LEU A 149 -3.45 0.72 10.55
C LEU A 149 -1.96 0.41 10.85
N GLU A 150 -1.02 0.98 10.09
CA GLU A 150 0.41 0.84 10.43
C GLU A 150 0.82 1.69 11.63
N HIS A 151 0.01 2.70 11.93
CA HIS A 151 0.26 3.70 12.97
C HIS A 151 -0.55 3.40 14.23
N ARG A 152 0.06 3.62 15.40
CA ARG A 152 -0.62 3.58 16.70
C ARG A 152 -1.79 4.56 16.73
N TRP A 153 -1.60 5.77 16.19
CA TRP A 153 -2.60 6.83 16.14
C TRP A 153 -3.37 6.81 14.83
N GLN A 154 -4.69 6.97 14.92
CA GLN A 154 -5.59 7.04 13.76
C GLN A 154 -6.40 8.34 13.78
N PRO A 155 -6.36 9.14 12.71
CA PRO A 155 -7.04 10.41 12.65
C PRO A 155 -8.48 10.21 12.19
N TYR A 156 -9.41 10.88 12.87
CA TYR A 156 -10.82 10.91 12.52
C TYR A 156 -11.30 12.35 12.50
N PHE A 157 -12.16 12.71 11.55
CA PHE A 157 -12.71 14.06 11.50
C PHE A 157 -14.14 14.11 10.95
N THR A 158 -14.87 15.15 11.34
CA THR A 158 -16.24 15.42 10.87
C THR A 158 -16.24 16.09 9.49
N GLY A 159 -17.37 15.97 8.79
CA GLY A 159 -17.54 16.55 7.46
C GLY A 159 -17.73 18.06 7.43
N PRO A 160 -17.74 18.65 6.22
CA PRO A 160 -17.74 20.10 6.00
C PRO A 160 -19.05 20.81 6.37
N PHE A 161 -20.07 20.07 6.82
CA PHE A 161 -21.40 20.62 7.08
C PHE A 161 -21.59 21.11 8.53
N ASP A 162 -20.69 20.70 9.43
CA ASP A 162 -20.71 21.07 10.84
C ASP A 162 -19.36 21.68 11.24
N ALA A 163 -19.25 22.19 12.47
CA ALA A 163 -17.96 22.65 12.99
C ALA A 163 -16.95 21.50 12.90
N PRO A 164 -15.80 21.68 12.22
CA PRO A 164 -14.84 20.62 12.04
C PRO A 164 -14.29 20.20 13.39
N ARG A 165 -14.07 18.91 13.55
CA ARG A 165 -13.44 18.32 14.73
C ARG A 165 -12.46 17.26 14.26
N LEU A 166 -11.36 17.13 14.98
CA LEU A 166 -10.30 16.15 14.71
C LEU A 166 -10.06 15.35 15.98
N TRP A 167 -10.00 14.03 15.85
CA TRP A 167 -9.64 13.13 16.93
C TRP A 167 -8.47 12.24 16.53
N LEU A 168 -7.64 11.91 17.51
CA LEU A 168 -6.66 10.84 17.42
C LEU A 168 -7.17 9.66 18.24
N VAL A 169 -7.40 8.54 17.58
CA VAL A 169 -7.76 7.27 18.22
C VAL A 169 -6.48 6.45 18.42
N ASP A 170 -6.20 6.10 19.67
CA ASP A 170 -5.13 5.18 20.05
C ASP A 170 -5.61 3.74 19.80
N THR A 171 -5.01 3.08 18.82
CA THR A 171 -5.33 1.68 18.50
C THR A 171 -4.93 0.72 19.62
N GLU A 172 -3.93 1.07 20.44
CA GLU A 172 -3.43 0.23 21.53
C GLU A 172 -4.23 0.34 22.82
N SER A 173 -4.82 1.49 23.11
CA SER A 173 -5.62 1.70 24.32
C SER A 173 -7.12 1.81 24.07
N SER A 174 -7.56 1.87 22.81
CA SER A 174 -8.95 2.12 22.42
C SER A 174 -9.52 3.39 23.06
N THR A 175 -8.68 4.42 23.15
CA THR A 175 -9.07 5.75 23.63
C THR A 175 -9.02 6.74 22.49
N SER A 176 -9.80 7.82 22.58
CA SER A 176 -9.75 8.93 21.64
C SER A 176 -9.35 10.21 22.34
N HIS A 177 -8.51 11.00 21.70
CA HIS A 177 -8.15 12.34 22.13
C HIS A 177 -8.62 13.36 21.08
N GLU A 178 -9.45 14.32 21.49
CA GLU A 178 -9.85 15.42 20.59
C GLU A 178 -8.71 16.43 20.46
N VAL A 179 -8.33 16.70 19.22
CA VAL A 179 -7.35 17.72 18.86
C VAL A 179 -8.07 19.05 18.72
N ALA A 180 -7.72 20.03 19.55
CA ALA A 180 -8.29 21.36 19.47
C ALA A 180 -7.89 22.02 18.14
N LEU A 181 -8.89 22.27 17.28
CA LEU A 181 -8.70 23.00 16.04
C LEU A 181 -8.71 24.51 16.31
N PRO A 182 -7.86 25.29 15.61
CA PRO A 182 -7.95 26.75 15.61
C PRO A 182 -9.33 27.22 15.10
N PRO A 183 -9.88 28.32 15.64
CA PRO A 183 -11.22 28.80 15.31
C PRO A 183 -11.42 29.21 13.85
N GLU A 184 -10.35 29.45 13.11
CA GLU A 184 -10.34 29.76 11.68
C GLU A 184 -10.46 28.54 10.77
N VAL A 185 -10.36 27.31 11.30
CA VAL A 185 -10.50 26.08 10.51
C VAL A 185 -11.97 25.79 10.26
N ASP A 186 -12.37 25.63 9.00
CA ASP A 186 -13.72 25.21 8.59
C ASP A 186 -13.79 23.72 8.19
N ARG A 187 -12.65 23.16 7.80
CA ARG A 187 -12.55 21.79 7.32
C ARG A 187 -11.18 21.21 7.59
N VAL A 188 -11.15 19.95 8.00
CA VAL A 188 -9.95 19.12 8.02
C VAL A 188 -9.87 18.34 6.71
N GLY A 189 -8.73 18.42 6.05
CA GLY A 189 -8.39 17.68 4.83
C GLY A 189 -7.57 16.45 5.16
N ASP A 190 -6.47 16.26 4.44
CA ASP A 190 -5.57 15.13 4.64
C ASP A 190 -4.78 15.25 5.96
N THR A 191 -4.44 14.10 6.55
CA THR A 191 -3.61 14.00 7.75
C THR A 191 -2.45 13.07 7.50
N PHE A 192 -1.26 13.43 7.96
CA PHE A 192 -0.04 12.67 7.79
C PHE A 192 0.61 12.43 9.15
N PHE A 193 1.11 11.22 9.38
CA PHE A 193 1.95 10.92 10.53
C PHE A 193 3.40 10.82 10.11
N SER A 194 4.31 11.24 11.00
CA SER A 194 5.70 10.82 10.90
C SER A 194 5.79 9.28 10.98
N ARG A 195 6.85 8.69 10.42
CA ARG A 195 7.08 7.23 10.42
C ARG A 195 7.06 6.56 11.81
N GLN A 196 7.28 7.31 12.89
CA GLN A 196 7.27 6.82 14.28
C GLN A 196 6.05 7.29 15.08
N ASP A 197 5.02 7.81 14.43
CA ASP A 197 3.78 8.30 15.07
C ASP A 197 4.02 9.41 16.11
N ARG A 198 5.15 10.09 16.00
CA ARG A 198 5.54 11.17 16.92
C ARG A 198 4.93 12.50 16.53
N TYR A 199 4.77 12.76 15.24
CA TYR A 199 4.23 14.02 14.74
C TYR A 199 2.98 13.76 13.90
N LEU A 200 2.02 14.68 14.02
CA LEU A 200 0.86 14.81 13.13
C LEU A 200 1.03 16.08 12.30
N LEU A 201 0.73 15.98 11.02
CA LEU A 201 0.48 17.12 10.14
C LEU A 201 -0.97 17.04 9.66
N ALA A 202 -1.76 18.08 9.92
CA ALA A 202 -3.13 18.22 9.47
C ALA A 202 -3.22 19.31 8.41
N LEU A 203 -3.71 18.94 7.24
CA LEU A 203 -4.14 19.89 6.23
C LEU A 203 -5.53 20.42 6.61
N THR A 204 -5.73 21.73 6.53
CA THR A 204 -6.99 22.38 6.86
C THR A 204 -7.34 23.46 5.84
N HIS A 205 -8.61 23.80 5.76
CA HIS A 205 -9.09 24.91 4.97
C HIS A 205 -9.75 25.95 5.89
N PRO A 206 -9.61 27.25 5.60
CA PRO A 206 -10.41 28.29 6.24
C PRO A 206 -11.68 28.63 5.43
N PRO A 207 -12.71 29.22 6.08
CA PRO A 207 -13.98 29.60 5.45
C PRO A 207 -13.83 30.31 4.11
N GLY A 208 -14.32 29.66 3.05
CA GLY A 208 -14.38 30.24 1.70
C GLY A 208 -13.03 30.39 1.00
N SER A 209 -11.98 29.72 1.50
CA SER A 209 -10.66 29.67 0.89
C SER A 209 -10.39 28.31 0.27
N TYR A 210 -9.72 28.32 -0.87
CA TYR A 210 -9.11 27.12 -1.45
C TYR A 210 -7.64 26.98 -1.05
N ALA A 211 -7.11 27.91 -0.25
CA ALA A 211 -5.75 27.83 0.23
C ALA A 211 -5.65 26.88 1.42
N ASP A 212 -4.79 25.88 1.23
CA ASP A 212 -4.38 24.91 2.22
C ASP A 212 -3.58 25.57 3.35
N ILE A 213 -4.01 25.36 4.59
CA ILE A 213 -3.25 25.72 5.79
C ILE A 213 -2.82 24.43 6.48
N TYR A 214 -1.53 24.33 6.76
CA TYR A 214 -0.99 23.19 7.48
C TYR A 214 -0.87 23.52 8.96
N TYR A 215 -1.27 22.57 9.79
CA TYR A 215 -1.00 22.58 11.21
C TYR A 215 -0.20 21.34 11.58
N PHE A 216 0.73 21.47 12.51
CA PHE A 216 1.48 20.32 13.02
C PHE A 216 1.43 20.26 14.53
N CYS A 217 1.67 19.09 15.09
CA CYS A 217 1.93 18.93 16.52
C CYS A 217 2.84 17.72 16.76
N GLU A 218 3.54 17.74 17.88
CA GLU A 218 4.06 16.52 18.48
C GLU A 218 2.93 15.83 19.25
N ILE A 219 2.75 14.53 19.02
CA ILE A 219 1.73 13.71 19.65
C ILE A 219 2.31 13.19 20.97
N GLY A 220 1.68 13.60 22.07
CA GLY A 220 2.00 13.12 23.41
C GLY A 220 1.70 11.62 23.59
N PRO A 221 2.18 11.02 24.69
CA PRO A 221 1.98 9.59 24.95
C PRO A 221 0.51 9.19 25.09
N THR A 222 -0.38 10.13 25.42
CA THR A 222 -1.84 9.90 25.51
C THR A 222 -2.63 10.58 24.39
N GLY A 223 -1.93 11.04 23.35
CA GLY A 223 -2.54 11.65 22.16
C GLY A 223 -2.68 13.16 22.25
N GLU A 224 -2.14 13.79 23.31
CA GLU A 224 -2.16 15.24 23.44
C GLU A 224 -1.46 15.87 22.24
N CYS A 225 -2.15 16.74 21.52
CA CYS A 225 -1.67 17.37 20.31
C CYS A 225 -2.12 18.82 20.32
N ALA A 226 -1.17 19.74 20.49
CA ALA A 226 -1.41 21.17 20.39
C ALA A 226 -1.01 21.62 18.98
N LEU A 227 -2.00 21.80 18.10
CA LEU A 227 -1.76 22.24 16.74
C LEU A 227 -1.09 23.61 16.72
N GLN A 228 0.03 23.68 16.01
CA GLN A 228 0.77 24.88 15.72
C GLN A 228 0.67 25.15 14.23
N LEU A 229 0.45 26.41 13.86
CA LEU A 229 0.45 26.82 12.46
C LEU A 229 1.80 26.46 11.85
N PHE A 230 1.78 25.59 10.84
CA PHE A 230 2.90 25.38 9.97
C PHE A 230 2.69 26.30 8.77
N ASP A 231 3.33 27.46 8.82
CA ASP A 231 3.44 28.35 7.67
C ASP A 231 4.83 28.11 7.05
N PRO A 232 5.00 27.03 6.26
CA PRO A 232 6.29 26.75 5.65
C PRO A 232 6.67 27.98 4.83
N PRO A 233 7.87 28.53 5.00
CA PRO A 233 8.31 29.64 4.19
C PRO A 233 8.16 29.26 2.72
N LEU A 234 7.16 29.87 2.10
CA LEU A 234 6.88 29.76 0.69
C LEU A 234 8.03 30.46 0.00
N GLY A 235 8.59 29.85 -1.04
CA GLY A 235 9.62 30.47 -1.84
C GLY A 235 9.15 31.79 -2.48
N ARG A 236 9.80 32.17 -3.58
CA ARG A 236 9.43 33.44 -4.25
C ARG A 236 8.01 33.35 -4.78
N ASN A 237 7.10 34.14 -4.20
CA ASN A 237 5.73 34.35 -4.71
C ASN A 237 5.00 33.03 -5.06
N SER A 238 5.07 32.01 -4.20
CA SER A 238 4.53 30.68 -4.52
C SER A 238 3.08 30.47 -4.04
N TYR A 239 2.40 29.47 -4.59
CA TYR A 239 1.17 28.89 -4.06
C TYR A 239 1.45 28.05 -2.80
N PRO A 240 0.41 27.71 -2.01
CA PRO A 240 0.55 26.89 -0.80
C PRO A 240 1.29 25.59 -1.10
N ALA A 241 2.04 25.15 -0.09
CA ALA A 241 2.86 23.97 -0.22
C ALA A 241 2.02 22.71 -0.43
N LYS A 242 2.52 21.72 -1.17
CA LYS A 242 2.01 20.34 -1.12
C LYS A 242 2.99 19.48 -0.35
N ILE A 243 2.58 18.92 0.78
CA ILE A 243 3.46 18.07 1.58
C ILE A 243 3.74 16.78 0.83
N ILE A 244 5.01 16.41 0.80
CA ILE A 244 5.50 15.17 0.18
C ILE A 244 5.59 14.08 1.23
N ALA A 245 6.27 14.37 2.34
CA ALA A 245 6.57 13.39 3.38
C ALA A 245 6.96 14.07 4.70
N MET A 246 6.87 13.29 5.78
CA MET A 246 7.32 13.68 7.11
C MET A 246 8.23 12.59 7.69
N GLY A 247 9.42 13.00 8.11
CA GLY A 247 10.42 12.14 8.72
C GLY A 247 10.12 11.88 10.20
N ALA A 248 10.63 10.77 10.71
CA ALA A 248 10.74 10.49 12.14
C ALA A 248 11.57 11.56 12.89
N SER A 249 12.52 12.21 12.21
CA SER A 249 13.30 13.31 12.80
C SER A 249 12.51 14.60 13.01
N GLY A 250 11.32 14.73 12.42
CA GLY A 250 10.59 16.01 12.35
C GLY A 250 10.97 16.85 11.13
N ARG A 251 11.76 16.32 10.19
CA ARG A 251 11.94 16.93 8.87
C ARG A 251 10.66 16.82 8.05
N ILE A 252 10.29 17.90 7.38
CA ILE A 252 9.18 17.95 6.43
C ILE A 252 9.74 18.26 5.04
N TRP A 253 9.29 17.50 4.06
CA TRP A 253 9.53 17.77 2.65
C TRP A 253 8.23 18.23 1.99
N TYR A 254 8.29 19.32 1.24
CA TYR A 254 7.12 19.90 0.61
C TYR A 254 7.45 20.53 -0.74
N ARG A 255 6.43 20.68 -1.58
CA ARG A 255 6.51 21.36 -2.87
C ARG A 255 5.88 22.73 -2.80
N THR A 256 6.41 23.72 -3.49
CA THR A 256 5.73 25.00 -3.71
C THR A 256 5.74 25.34 -5.19
N GLN A 257 4.64 25.87 -5.71
CA GLN A 257 4.53 26.26 -7.12
C GLN A 257 4.72 27.78 -7.25
N GLU A 258 5.72 28.26 -7.99
CA GLU A 258 5.94 29.70 -8.19
C GLU A 258 4.79 30.33 -9.01
N LYS A 259 4.22 31.45 -8.56
CA LYS A 259 3.10 32.08 -9.27
C LYS A 259 3.57 32.71 -10.57
N GLY A 260 2.93 32.32 -11.67
CA GLY A 260 3.20 32.85 -13.00
C GLY A 260 4.45 32.25 -13.65
N VAL A 261 5.04 31.22 -13.04
CA VAL A 261 6.14 30.45 -13.61
C VAL A 261 5.72 28.99 -13.61
N ASP A 262 6.04 28.29 -14.69
CA ASP A 262 5.84 26.85 -14.79
C ASP A 262 6.96 26.10 -14.04
N ALA A 263 7.12 26.37 -12.73
CA ALA A 263 8.07 25.70 -11.86
C ALA A 263 7.50 25.30 -10.48
N GLU A 264 7.96 24.16 -9.97
CA GLU A 264 7.74 23.70 -8.59
C GLU A 264 9.07 23.53 -7.84
N ASP A 265 9.21 24.18 -6.71
CA ASP A 265 10.33 23.97 -5.79
C ASP A 265 10.03 22.83 -4.82
N VAL A 266 10.98 21.92 -4.60
CA VAL A 266 11.00 20.98 -3.48
C VAL A 266 11.87 21.56 -2.39
N LEU A 267 11.29 21.77 -1.22
CA LEU A 267 11.97 22.29 -0.05
C LEU A 267 11.96 21.26 1.08
N GLN A 268 12.96 21.39 1.95
CA GLN A 268 13.05 20.70 3.22
C GLN A 268 13.05 21.72 4.35
N VAL A 269 12.37 21.40 5.43
CA VAL A 269 12.46 22.18 6.67
C VAL A 269 12.49 21.26 7.87
N ASP A 270 13.18 21.68 8.92
CA ASP A 270 13.16 21.01 10.22
C ASP A 270 12.11 21.69 11.10
N LEU A 271 11.19 20.93 11.70
CA LEU A 271 10.18 21.47 12.62
C LEU A 271 10.78 22.20 13.83
N ALA A 272 12.02 21.90 14.22
CA ALA A 272 12.73 22.64 15.26
C ALA A 272 13.20 24.04 14.79
N THR A 273 13.31 24.26 13.49
CA THR A 273 13.75 25.53 12.88
C THR A 273 12.96 25.83 11.59
N PRO A 274 11.65 26.12 11.70
CA PRO A 274 10.75 26.23 10.55
C PRO A 274 11.07 27.40 9.60
N ASP A 275 11.76 28.43 10.08
CA ASP A 275 12.05 29.66 9.31
C ASP A 275 13.22 29.51 8.31
N ALA A 276 13.89 28.36 8.27
CA ALA A 276 15.09 28.11 7.47
C ALA A 276 14.88 26.98 6.46
N PRO A 277 14.06 27.16 5.41
CA PRO A 277 13.83 26.13 4.42
C PRO A 277 15.08 25.97 3.54
N VAL A 278 15.36 24.73 3.18
CA VAL A 278 16.44 24.38 2.28
C VAL A 278 15.85 23.96 0.95
N LEU A 279 16.12 24.72 -0.11
CA LEU A 279 15.73 24.37 -1.47
C LEU A 279 16.52 23.13 -1.92
N LEU A 280 15.81 22.02 -2.15
CA LEU A 280 16.40 20.78 -2.61
C LEU A 280 16.39 20.68 -4.14
N HIS A 281 15.31 21.08 -4.80
CA HIS A 281 15.24 21.02 -6.26
C HIS A 281 14.17 21.95 -6.81
N THR A 282 14.26 22.29 -8.10
CA THR A 282 13.21 23.03 -8.83
C THR A 282 12.87 22.23 -10.08
N PHE A 283 11.63 21.75 -10.16
CA PHE A 283 11.04 21.13 -11.34
C PHE A 283 10.43 22.19 -12.25
N THR A 284 10.34 21.90 -13.55
CA THR A 284 9.39 22.57 -14.44
C THR A 284 8.02 21.90 -14.31
N LEU A 285 6.90 22.64 -14.33
CA LEU A 285 5.55 22.12 -14.07
C LEU A 285 5.09 21.01 -15.01
N ASP A 286 5.61 21.01 -16.23
CA ASP A 286 5.38 19.93 -17.20
C ASP A 286 6.07 18.61 -16.81
N ALA A 287 6.77 18.55 -15.67
CA ALA A 287 7.33 17.34 -15.11
C ALA A 287 6.54 16.93 -13.86
N ASN A 288 5.48 16.13 -14.01
CA ASN A 288 4.89 15.33 -12.92
C ASN A 288 5.92 14.30 -12.39
N GLY A 289 6.91 14.80 -11.69
CA GLY A 289 7.88 13.99 -10.97
C GLY A 289 7.36 13.55 -9.62
N GLY A 290 7.74 12.36 -9.16
CA GLY A 290 7.59 11.95 -7.76
C GLY A 290 8.77 12.41 -6.92
N SER A 291 8.61 12.48 -5.61
CA SER A 291 9.71 12.79 -4.71
C SER A 291 9.49 12.06 -3.38
N ALA A 292 10.52 11.44 -2.82
CA ALA A 292 10.41 10.71 -1.55
C ALA A 292 11.75 10.71 -0.80
N PRO A 293 11.75 10.89 0.53
CA PRO A 293 12.94 10.72 1.34
C PRO A 293 13.24 9.23 1.56
N SER A 294 14.51 8.90 1.78
CA SER A 294 14.95 7.56 2.18
C SER A 294 14.46 7.17 3.58
N LEU A 295 14.53 5.89 3.91
CA LEU A 295 14.18 5.30 5.20
C LEU A 295 14.93 5.96 6.36
N ASP A 296 16.21 6.26 6.15
CA ASP A 296 17.10 6.91 7.11
C ASP A 296 17.11 8.44 7.00
N GLU A 297 16.30 9.01 6.10
CA GLU A 297 16.12 10.44 5.87
C GLU A 297 17.41 11.18 5.45
N LYS A 298 18.41 10.43 4.98
CA LYS A 298 19.68 10.99 4.50
C LYS A 298 19.69 11.28 3.02
N THR A 299 18.79 10.69 2.25
CA THR A 299 18.71 10.89 0.79
C THR A 299 17.31 11.35 0.41
N MET A 300 17.22 12.32 -0.49
CA MET A 300 15.98 12.68 -1.17
C MET A 300 16.03 12.16 -2.60
N TYR A 301 15.04 11.37 -3.00
CA TYR A 301 14.88 10.87 -4.35
C TYR A 301 13.88 11.72 -5.14
N PHE A 302 14.17 11.93 -6.42
CA PHE A 302 13.35 12.69 -7.36
C PHE A 302 13.15 11.86 -8.62
N GLY A 303 11.92 11.42 -8.89
CA GLY A 303 11.53 10.80 -10.14
C GLY A 303 11.05 11.88 -11.12
N PHE A 304 11.31 11.72 -12.41
CA PHE A 304 10.90 12.65 -13.47
C PHE A 304 9.95 11.96 -14.46
N GLU A 305 9.22 12.74 -15.26
CA GLU A 305 8.30 12.17 -16.27
C GLU A 305 9.01 11.37 -17.36
N ASP A 306 10.26 11.75 -17.68
CA ASP A 306 11.12 10.98 -18.57
C ASP A 306 11.76 9.76 -17.88
N GLY A 307 11.21 9.37 -16.71
CA GLY A 307 11.61 8.27 -15.84
C GLY A 307 13.04 8.32 -15.31
N ARG A 308 13.76 9.45 -15.46
CA ARG A 308 14.97 9.67 -14.68
C ARG A 308 14.69 9.52 -13.18
N LEU A 309 15.65 8.95 -12.48
CA LEU A 309 15.72 9.04 -11.02
C LEU A 309 16.98 9.80 -10.63
N MET A 310 16.81 10.85 -9.86
CA MET A 310 17.90 11.61 -9.27
C MET A 310 17.87 11.44 -7.74
N ALA A 311 19.02 11.60 -7.11
CA ALA A 311 19.15 11.60 -5.66
C ALA A 311 19.97 12.78 -5.17
N ARG A 312 19.71 13.19 -3.94
CA ARG A 312 20.49 14.22 -3.24
C ARG A 312 20.73 13.79 -1.80
N ASP A 313 21.96 13.90 -1.33
CA ASP A 313 22.30 13.73 0.08
C ASP A 313 21.79 14.95 0.87
N VAL A 314 20.83 14.72 1.76
CA VAL A 314 20.23 15.74 2.65
C VAL A 314 20.65 15.55 4.11
N SER A 315 21.66 14.73 4.36
CA SER A 315 22.27 14.54 5.69
C SER A 315 23.34 15.59 6.01
N ILE A 316 23.85 16.30 5.00
CA ILE A 316 24.85 17.37 5.12
C ILE A 316 24.23 18.76 4.89
N ASP A 317 24.84 19.81 5.46
CA ASP A 317 24.43 21.21 5.30
C ASP A 317 25.59 22.05 4.71
N PRO A 318 25.43 22.64 3.50
CA PRO A 318 24.25 22.51 2.62
C PRO A 318 24.12 21.09 2.05
N PRO A 319 22.92 20.69 1.60
CA PRO A 319 22.71 19.41 0.92
C PRO A 319 23.68 19.20 -0.25
N GLY A 320 24.03 17.93 -0.50
CA GLY A 320 24.94 17.54 -1.56
C GLY A 320 24.44 17.91 -2.98
N PRO A 321 25.28 17.72 -4.01
CA PRO A 321 24.84 17.89 -5.38
C PRO A 321 23.74 16.88 -5.73
N LEU A 322 22.91 17.24 -6.72
CA LEU A 322 21.97 16.29 -7.32
C LEU A 322 22.77 15.29 -8.19
N VAL A 323 22.59 14.01 -7.95
CA VAL A 323 23.25 12.92 -8.67
C VAL A 323 22.21 12.15 -9.47
N GLU A 324 22.49 11.91 -10.75
CA GLU A 324 21.65 11.03 -11.58
C GLU A 324 21.91 9.58 -11.16
N LEU A 325 20.86 8.91 -10.68
CA LEU A 325 20.91 7.48 -10.34
C LEU A 325 20.54 6.63 -11.55
N ILE A 326 19.49 7.04 -12.27
CA ILE A 326 18.94 6.33 -13.42
C ILE A 326 18.73 7.35 -14.55
N PRO A 327 19.30 7.10 -15.74
CA PRO A 327 19.15 8.00 -16.90
C PRO A 327 17.69 8.01 -17.40
N PRO A 328 17.31 8.91 -18.33
CA PRO A 328 15.96 8.94 -18.88
C PRO A 328 15.55 7.59 -19.47
N VAL A 329 14.44 7.06 -18.96
CA VAL A 329 13.82 5.81 -19.37
C VAL A 329 12.31 6.00 -19.31
N GLU A 330 11.54 5.49 -20.26
CA GLU A 330 10.08 5.64 -20.22
C GLU A 330 9.49 4.70 -19.15
N ALA A 331 9.62 5.03 -17.87
CA ALA A 331 9.19 4.18 -16.76
C ALA A 331 7.72 4.43 -16.40
N LYS A 332 6.92 3.37 -16.31
CA LYS A 332 5.52 3.45 -15.85
C LYS A 332 5.38 3.23 -14.35
N LYS A 333 6.22 2.40 -13.77
CA LYS A 333 6.15 2.02 -12.35
C LYS A 333 7.53 1.74 -11.81
N SER A 334 7.80 2.19 -10.60
CA SER A 334 8.93 1.77 -9.79
C SER A 334 8.42 1.11 -8.50
N LEU A 335 9.15 0.11 -8.03
CA LEU A 335 8.87 -0.61 -6.81
C LEU A 335 10.15 -0.67 -5.98
N TRP A 336 10.10 -0.08 -4.78
CA TRP A 336 11.21 -0.06 -3.85
C TRP A 336 11.17 -1.30 -2.95
N SER A 337 12.34 -1.86 -2.70
CA SER A 337 12.54 -2.88 -1.67
C SER A 337 12.28 -2.32 -0.27
N ASP A 338 11.99 -3.19 0.68
CA ASP A 338 11.64 -2.79 2.05
C ASP A 338 12.79 -2.06 2.77
N ASP A 339 14.05 -2.30 2.40
CA ASP A 339 15.22 -1.60 2.92
C ASP A 339 15.68 -0.42 2.04
N GLU A 340 14.95 -0.15 0.96
CA GLU A 340 15.20 0.89 -0.05
C GLU A 340 16.58 0.82 -0.73
N LYS A 341 17.22 -0.36 -0.74
CA LYS A 341 18.51 -0.57 -1.43
C LYS A 341 18.38 -1.11 -2.83
N ASP A 342 17.18 -1.47 -3.24
CA ASP A 342 16.89 -1.99 -4.57
C ASP A 342 15.60 -1.38 -5.11
N ILE A 343 15.61 -1.00 -6.39
CA ILE A 343 14.42 -0.62 -7.15
C ILE A 343 14.23 -1.62 -8.28
N VAL A 344 13.00 -2.06 -8.48
CA VAL A 344 12.58 -2.64 -9.75
C VAL A 344 11.70 -1.64 -10.51
N MET A 345 12.06 -1.39 -11.76
CA MET A 345 11.38 -0.47 -12.67
C MET A 345 10.75 -1.23 -13.81
N HIS A 346 9.52 -0.87 -14.13
CA HIS A 346 8.85 -1.24 -15.36
C HIS A 346 9.01 -0.10 -16.38
N VAL A 347 9.68 -0.40 -17.49
CA VAL A 347 9.98 0.55 -18.57
C VAL A 347 9.15 0.20 -19.80
N SER A 348 8.24 1.11 -20.19
CA SER A 348 7.34 1.00 -21.34
C SER A 348 6.61 2.32 -21.66
N SER A 349 6.13 2.44 -22.90
CA SER A 349 5.10 3.43 -23.29
C SER A 349 3.66 3.03 -22.95
N GLY A 350 3.40 1.75 -22.64
CA GLY A 350 2.06 1.21 -22.38
C GLY A 350 2.01 0.27 -21.16
N ASP A 351 1.02 -0.62 -21.17
CA ASP A 351 0.80 -1.57 -20.07
C ASP A 351 1.84 -2.72 -20.03
N TRP A 352 2.52 -2.96 -21.15
CA TRP A 352 3.45 -4.08 -21.36
C TRP A 352 4.86 -3.58 -21.59
N GLY A 353 5.85 -4.10 -20.87
CA GLY A 353 7.20 -3.53 -20.83
C GLY A 353 8.29 -4.46 -20.35
N ASP A 354 9.44 -3.86 -20.11
CA ASP A 354 10.62 -4.51 -19.56
C ASP A 354 10.80 -4.22 -18.08
N LEU A 355 11.35 -5.19 -17.36
CA LEU A 355 11.69 -5.04 -15.96
C LEU A 355 13.19 -4.83 -15.81
N PHE A 356 13.55 -3.79 -15.08
CA PHE A 356 14.93 -3.48 -14.74
C PHE A 356 15.10 -3.42 -13.24
N HIS A 357 16.23 -3.90 -12.77
CA HIS A 357 16.68 -3.79 -11.39
C HIS A 357 17.86 -2.82 -11.30
N VAL A 358 17.84 -2.01 -10.24
CA VAL A 358 18.93 -1.10 -9.87
C VAL A 358 19.13 -1.20 -8.37
N SER A 359 20.33 -1.55 -7.95
CA SER A 359 20.74 -1.39 -6.55
C SER A 359 21.13 0.06 -6.27
N ILE A 360 20.78 0.56 -5.09
CA ILE A 360 20.98 1.94 -4.65
C ILE A 360 21.65 1.93 -3.27
N ASP A 361 22.59 2.85 -3.10
CA ASP A 361 23.24 3.14 -1.82
C ASP A 361 23.31 4.66 -1.65
N GLY A 362 22.23 5.23 -1.08
CA GLY A 362 22.04 6.67 -0.94
C GLY A 362 22.07 7.40 -2.28
N THR A 363 23.14 8.17 -2.53
CA THR A 363 23.33 8.93 -3.78
C THR A 363 24.08 8.17 -4.87
N SER A 364 24.28 6.87 -4.72
CA SER A 364 24.93 6.02 -5.73
C SER A 364 23.96 4.95 -6.23
N ALA A 365 24.03 4.61 -7.51
CA ALA A 365 23.27 3.52 -8.11
C ALA A 365 24.21 2.56 -8.86
N GLY A 366 23.90 1.27 -8.78
CA GLY A 366 24.52 0.23 -9.61
C GLY A 366 24.05 0.31 -11.07
N PRO A 367 24.58 -0.56 -11.95
CA PRO A 367 24.10 -0.65 -13.32
C PRO A 367 22.62 -1.05 -13.36
N MET A 368 21.88 -0.52 -14.33
CA MET A 368 20.53 -0.96 -14.63
C MET A 368 20.58 -2.32 -15.36
N VAL A 369 20.07 -3.36 -14.71
CA VAL A 369 20.12 -4.73 -15.24
C VAL A 369 18.71 -5.22 -15.54
N GLN A 370 18.48 -5.73 -16.75
CA GLN A 370 17.18 -6.28 -17.12
C GLN A 370 16.93 -7.60 -16.36
N LEU A 371 15.76 -7.74 -15.74
CA LEU A 371 15.37 -8.93 -14.97
C LEU A 371 14.65 -9.98 -15.81
N ASN A 372 13.98 -9.57 -16.88
CA ASN A 372 13.21 -10.44 -17.77
C ASN A 372 13.99 -10.78 -19.04
N THR A 373 15.29 -11.07 -18.91
CA THR A 373 16.13 -11.44 -20.06
C THR A 373 15.58 -12.68 -20.76
N GLY A 374 15.44 -12.60 -22.09
CA GLY A 374 14.76 -13.62 -22.91
C GLY A 374 13.27 -13.35 -23.16
N ALA A 375 12.65 -12.44 -22.40
CA ALA A 375 11.23 -12.09 -22.45
C ALA A 375 10.96 -10.57 -22.63
N PRO A 376 11.67 -9.85 -23.54
CA PRO A 376 11.58 -8.40 -23.55
C PRO A 376 10.20 -7.88 -23.98
N SER A 377 9.78 -6.79 -23.35
CA SER A 377 8.61 -5.95 -23.66
C SER A 377 7.21 -6.55 -23.40
N ASN A 378 7.13 -7.65 -22.64
CA ASN A 378 5.89 -8.39 -22.42
C ASN A 378 5.52 -8.54 -20.93
N THR A 379 6.01 -7.66 -20.06
CA THR A 379 5.66 -7.67 -18.62
C THR A 379 4.55 -6.67 -18.31
N PHE A 380 3.53 -7.09 -17.55
CA PHE A 380 2.41 -6.26 -17.11
C PHE A 380 2.67 -5.62 -15.73
N TRP A 381 2.60 -4.29 -15.64
CA TRP A 381 3.02 -3.55 -14.44
C TRP A 381 2.08 -3.69 -13.24
N LYS A 382 0.79 -4.01 -13.46
CA LYS A 382 -0.26 -3.94 -12.42
C LYS A 382 -0.11 -4.98 -11.30
N HIS A 383 0.77 -5.97 -11.45
CA HIS A 383 0.99 -7.02 -10.45
C HIS A 383 2.46 -7.23 -10.07
N LEU A 384 3.32 -6.25 -10.37
CA LEU A 384 4.71 -6.25 -9.91
C LEU A 384 4.78 -6.12 -8.38
N GLN A 385 5.41 -7.11 -7.73
CA GLN A 385 5.53 -7.22 -6.27
C GLN A 385 6.91 -7.76 -5.85
N TRP A 386 7.42 -7.31 -4.71
CA TRP A 386 8.60 -7.91 -4.08
C TRP A 386 8.21 -9.19 -3.32
N ILE A 387 8.98 -10.24 -3.55
CA ILE A 387 9.00 -11.47 -2.76
C ILE A 387 10.28 -11.38 -1.91
N SER A 388 10.15 -11.04 -0.63
CA SER A 388 11.30 -10.71 0.22
C SER A 388 12.20 -9.61 -0.39
N ASP A 389 13.45 -9.49 0.05
CA ASP A 389 14.36 -8.41 -0.38
C ASP A 389 14.97 -8.63 -1.78
N LYS A 390 14.86 -9.82 -2.38
CA LYS A 390 15.69 -10.20 -3.56
C LYS A 390 14.98 -10.90 -4.70
N ARG A 391 13.67 -11.12 -4.62
CA ARG A 391 12.91 -11.73 -5.71
C ARG A 391 11.74 -10.84 -6.06
N VAL A 392 11.34 -10.83 -7.31
CA VAL A 392 10.15 -10.10 -7.75
C VAL A 392 9.18 -11.03 -8.45
N LEU A 393 7.91 -10.91 -8.08
CA LEU A 393 6.78 -11.56 -8.72
C LEU A 393 6.19 -10.61 -9.76
N TYR A 394 5.90 -11.11 -10.95
CA TYR A 394 5.29 -10.30 -11.99
C TYR A 394 4.50 -11.15 -12.99
N LEU A 395 3.65 -10.47 -13.77
CA LEU A 395 2.85 -11.09 -14.82
C LEU A 395 3.46 -10.80 -16.20
N THR A 396 3.56 -11.82 -17.04
CA THR A 396 4.00 -11.66 -18.43
C THR A 396 3.31 -12.67 -19.34
N ASP A 397 3.07 -12.33 -20.61
CA ASP A 397 2.60 -13.27 -21.62
C ASP A 397 3.74 -13.94 -22.40
N PHE A 398 4.98 -13.79 -21.91
CA PHE A 398 6.14 -14.43 -22.48
C PHE A 398 5.98 -15.95 -22.57
N GLY A 399 6.29 -16.49 -23.75
CA GLY A 399 6.15 -17.91 -24.09
C GLY A 399 4.82 -18.29 -24.72
N ALA A 400 3.76 -17.49 -24.55
CA ALA A 400 2.53 -17.60 -25.34
C ALA A 400 1.81 -16.24 -25.42
N PRO A 401 2.04 -15.45 -26.49
CA PRO A 401 1.44 -14.13 -26.65
C PRO A 401 -0.08 -14.16 -26.46
N GLY A 402 -0.60 -13.23 -25.65
CA GLY A 402 -2.02 -13.15 -25.29
C GLY A 402 -2.45 -14.02 -24.09
N THR A 403 -1.54 -14.81 -23.51
CA THR A 403 -1.78 -15.61 -22.29
C THR A 403 -0.84 -15.16 -21.18
N THR A 404 -1.36 -14.37 -20.24
CA THR A 404 -0.60 -13.92 -19.09
C THR A 404 -0.31 -15.08 -18.13
N ARG A 405 0.92 -15.16 -17.64
CA ARG A 405 1.39 -16.14 -16.65
C ARG A 405 2.12 -15.44 -15.52
N LEU A 406 2.25 -16.12 -14.40
CA LEU A 406 2.96 -15.64 -13.23
C LEU A 406 4.41 -16.11 -13.29
N TYR A 407 5.34 -15.16 -13.18
CA TYR A 407 6.78 -15.42 -13.18
C TYR A 407 7.46 -14.77 -11.98
N MET A 408 8.64 -15.27 -11.68
CA MET A 408 9.54 -14.74 -10.66
C MET A 408 10.95 -14.55 -11.25
N ALA A 409 11.60 -13.46 -10.85
CA ALA A 409 13.02 -13.21 -11.13
C ALA A 409 13.79 -12.96 -9.83
N ASP A 410 15.04 -13.41 -9.76
CA ASP A 410 15.97 -13.15 -8.65
C ASP A 410 16.88 -11.96 -9.01
N THR A 411 16.83 -10.90 -8.20
CA THR A 411 17.62 -9.68 -8.42
C THR A 411 19.11 -9.87 -8.15
N LYS A 412 19.51 -10.94 -7.45
CA LYS A 412 20.94 -11.31 -7.28
C LYS A 412 21.53 -11.97 -8.51
N THR A 413 20.70 -12.58 -9.34
CA THR A 413 21.12 -13.26 -10.56
C THR A 413 20.25 -12.80 -11.72
N PRO A 414 20.32 -11.51 -12.10
CA PRO A 414 19.41 -10.92 -13.10
C PRO A 414 19.58 -11.53 -14.51
N ASP A 415 20.72 -12.17 -14.78
CA ASP A 415 20.96 -12.91 -16.02
C ASP A 415 20.34 -14.33 -16.03
N ALA A 416 19.83 -14.81 -14.89
CA ALA A 416 19.14 -16.09 -14.82
C ALA A 416 17.77 -15.99 -15.49
N PRO A 417 17.35 -16.97 -16.29
CA PRO A 417 16.02 -16.98 -16.89
C PRO A 417 14.94 -16.89 -15.80
N PRO A 418 13.91 -16.05 -15.99
CA PRO A 418 12.77 -16.01 -15.08
C PRO A 418 12.11 -17.37 -14.94
N GLN A 419 11.66 -17.68 -13.73
CA GLN A 419 11.03 -18.95 -13.41
C GLN A 419 9.51 -18.79 -13.45
N GLN A 420 8.83 -19.65 -14.20
CA GLN A 420 7.37 -19.67 -14.23
C GLN A 420 6.84 -20.22 -12.90
N VAL A 421 6.09 -19.39 -12.18
CA VAL A 421 5.48 -19.74 -10.88
C VAL A 421 4.12 -20.40 -11.07
N SER A 422 3.30 -19.87 -11.99
CA SER A 422 2.01 -20.48 -12.29
C SER A 422 2.20 -21.86 -12.94
N GLY A 423 1.32 -22.82 -12.63
CA GLY A 423 1.30 -24.12 -13.30
C GLY A 423 1.02 -24.02 -14.82
N SER A 424 0.94 -25.17 -15.48
CA SER A 424 0.53 -25.21 -16.90
C SER A 424 -0.91 -24.73 -17.06
N LEU A 425 -1.11 -23.68 -17.86
CA LEU A 425 -2.44 -23.15 -18.20
C LEU A 425 -2.91 -23.74 -19.55
N PRO A 426 -4.22 -23.92 -19.77
CA PRO A 426 -4.75 -24.21 -21.10
C PRO A 426 -4.44 -23.07 -22.08
N LEU A 427 -4.61 -23.31 -23.38
CA LEU A 427 -4.29 -22.34 -24.43
C LEU A 427 -5.03 -21.00 -24.28
N THR A 428 -6.25 -21.02 -23.74
CA THR A 428 -7.08 -19.83 -23.50
C THR A 428 -6.97 -19.30 -22.07
N GLY A 429 -6.15 -19.94 -21.24
CA GLY A 429 -6.02 -19.54 -19.85
C GLY A 429 -5.17 -18.29 -19.68
N SER A 430 -5.34 -17.58 -18.56
CA SER A 430 -4.58 -16.39 -18.22
C SER A 430 -4.60 -16.19 -16.71
N VAL A 431 -3.48 -15.74 -16.15
CA VAL A 431 -3.43 -15.20 -14.79
C VAL A 431 -3.89 -13.75 -14.81
N GLU A 432 -4.95 -13.45 -14.06
CA GLU A 432 -5.56 -12.12 -14.00
C GLU A 432 -4.99 -11.26 -12.88
N SER A 433 -4.61 -11.88 -11.77
CA SER A 433 -4.00 -11.21 -10.63
C SER A 433 -3.19 -12.18 -9.78
N ALA A 434 -2.24 -11.66 -9.01
CA ALA A 434 -1.45 -12.42 -8.07
C ALA A 434 -1.11 -11.59 -6.84
N MET A 435 -0.81 -12.27 -5.73
CA MET A 435 -0.25 -11.67 -4.52
C MET A 435 0.78 -12.60 -3.88
N VAL A 436 1.82 -12.02 -3.30
CA VAL A 436 2.78 -12.74 -2.47
C VAL A 436 2.17 -12.92 -1.08
N LEU A 437 2.28 -14.12 -0.50
CA LEU A 437 1.82 -14.36 0.86
C LEU A 437 2.80 -13.79 1.89
N ALA A 438 2.35 -13.69 3.14
CA ALA A 438 3.21 -13.30 4.26
C ALA A 438 4.36 -14.31 4.46
N ASP A 439 4.13 -15.59 4.19
CA ASP A 439 5.20 -16.56 4.01
C ASP A 439 5.84 -16.36 2.62
N PRO A 440 7.12 -15.95 2.52
CA PRO A 440 7.74 -15.62 1.23
C PRO A 440 8.06 -16.86 0.38
N THR A 441 7.46 -18.01 0.71
CA THR A 441 7.59 -19.30 0.03
C THR A 441 6.43 -19.59 -0.90
N HIS A 442 5.33 -18.83 -0.83
CA HIS A 442 4.14 -19.08 -1.65
C HIS A 442 3.56 -17.79 -2.24
N ALA A 443 2.83 -17.95 -3.33
CA ALA A 443 2.01 -16.90 -3.93
C ALA A 443 0.59 -17.42 -4.16
N LEU A 444 -0.39 -16.52 -4.04
CA LEU A 444 -1.75 -16.75 -4.52
C LEU A 444 -1.93 -16.09 -5.87
N TYR A 445 -2.72 -16.70 -6.73
CA TYR A 445 -3.10 -16.08 -7.99
C TYR A 445 -4.48 -16.52 -8.46
N LEU A 446 -5.13 -15.63 -9.20
CA LEU A 446 -6.36 -15.92 -9.92
C LEU A 446 -6.05 -16.23 -11.37
N ALA A 447 -6.59 -17.32 -11.88
CA ALA A 447 -6.44 -17.67 -13.28
C ALA A 447 -7.68 -18.34 -13.85
N ARG A 448 -7.94 -18.06 -15.13
CA ARG A 448 -8.88 -18.85 -15.94
C ARG A 448 -8.15 -20.11 -16.40
N GLN A 449 -8.33 -21.23 -15.71
CA GLN A 449 -7.74 -22.52 -16.14
C GLN A 449 -8.78 -23.51 -16.69
N THR A 450 -10.06 -23.19 -16.56
CA THR A 450 -11.17 -24.04 -17.00
C THR A 450 -11.83 -23.45 -18.25
N GLU A 451 -12.45 -24.32 -19.06
CA GLU A 451 -13.11 -23.93 -20.32
C GLU A 451 -14.33 -23.02 -20.10
N ASP A 452 -14.88 -22.98 -18.89
CA ASP A 452 -16.02 -22.13 -18.51
C ASP A 452 -15.65 -20.65 -18.33
N GLY A 453 -14.35 -20.33 -18.31
CA GLY A 453 -13.84 -18.96 -18.21
C GLY A 453 -13.93 -18.34 -16.80
N ALA A 454 -14.26 -19.11 -15.77
CA ALA A 454 -14.28 -18.61 -14.40
C ALA A 454 -12.85 -18.40 -13.86
N ASP A 455 -12.68 -17.35 -13.04
CA ASP A 455 -11.43 -17.10 -12.34
C ASP A 455 -11.35 -18.01 -11.11
N ASP A 456 -10.45 -18.99 -11.18
CA ASP A 456 -10.14 -19.90 -10.10
C ASP A 456 -8.96 -19.37 -9.27
N LEU A 457 -8.97 -19.66 -7.97
CA LEU A 457 -7.92 -19.31 -7.04
C LEU A 457 -6.92 -20.46 -6.91
N TYR A 458 -5.64 -20.13 -7.03
CA TYR A 458 -4.53 -21.06 -6.90
C TYR A 458 -3.52 -20.58 -5.86
N ARG A 459 -2.83 -21.54 -5.25
CA ARG A 459 -1.57 -21.34 -4.52
C ARG A 459 -0.44 -22.00 -5.28
N ALA A 460 0.67 -21.31 -5.47
CA ALA A 460 1.90 -21.87 -6.03
C ALA A 460 3.06 -21.75 -5.07
N SER A 461 3.92 -22.77 -5.06
CA SER A 461 5.24 -22.69 -4.41
C SER A 461 6.16 -21.77 -5.19
N LEU A 462 6.98 -21.01 -4.46
CA LEU A 462 8.06 -20.19 -5.01
C LEU A 462 9.42 -20.90 -4.96
N ASP A 463 9.49 -22.10 -4.38
CA ASP A 463 10.73 -22.91 -4.32
C ASP A 463 10.44 -24.43 -4.07
N PRO A 464 10.57 -25.30 -5.08
CA PRO A 464 10.74 -24.99 -6.50
C PRO A 464 9.43 -24.48 -7.12
N PRO A 465 9.50 -23.57 -8.11
CA PRO A 465 8.29 -23.08 -8.79
C PRO A 465 7.71 -24.09 -9.79
N GLY A 466 6.43 -23.91 -10.12
CA GLY A 466 5.73 -24.64 -11.19
C GLY A 466 4.65 -25.62 -10.71
N GLU A 467 4.62 -25.96 -9.43
CA GLU A 467 3.50 -26.67 -8.81
C GLU A 467 2.47 -25.67 -8.29
N ALA A 468 1.22 -25.82 -8.72
CA ALA A 468 0.11 -24.98 -8.30
C ALA A 468 -1.10 -25.82 -7.93
N HIS A 469 -1.72 -25.49 -6.80
CA HIS A 469 -2.90 -26.17 -6.27
C HIS A 469 -4.10 -25.25 -6.37
N LYS A 470 -5.17 -25.74 -7.01
CA LYS A 470 -6.48 -25.07 -7.01
C LYS A 470 -7.05 -25.08 -5.60
N LEU A 471 -7.45 -23.92 -5.10
CA LEU A 471 -7.93 -23.73 -3.74
C LEU A 471 -9.44 -23.79 -3.64
N ASN A 472 -10.16 -23.28 -4.64
CA ASN A 472 -11.61 -23.31 -4.65
C ASN A 472 -12.16 -24.63 -5.21
N GLY A 473 -13.35 -25.02 -4.73
CA GLY A 473 -14.13 -26.08 -5.36
C GLY A 473 -14.63 -25.66 -6.76
N PRO A 474 -15.33 -26.57 -7.47
CA PRO A 474 -15.98 -26.24 -8.74
C PRO A 474 -16.88 -25.01 -8.61
N LEU A 475 -16.74 -24.07 -9.53
CA LEU A 475 -17.59 -22.90 -9.67
C LEU A 475 -18.69 -23.25 -10.69
N ALA A 476 -19.93 -22.90 -10.37
CA ALA A 476 -21.04 -22.98 -11.31
C ALA A 476 -20.99 -21.78 -12.27
N ALA A 477 -21.77 -21.87 -13.35
CA ALA A 477 -21.92 -20.75 -14.28
C ALA A 477 -22.42 -19.49 -13.56
N GLY A 478 -21.75 -18.35 -13.79
CA GLY A 478 -22.05 -17.09 -13.12
C GLY A 478 -21.40 -16.92 -11.74
N GLU A 479 -20.52 -17.83 -11.32
CA GLU A 479 -19.75 -17.70 -10.10
C GLU A 479 -18.29 -17.36 -10.36
N SER A 480 -17.68 -16.61 -9.45
CA SER A 480 -16.28 -16.21 -9.54
C SER A 480 -15.65 -16.00 -8.17
N VAL A 481 -14.32 -16.07 -8.10
CA VAL A 481 -13.55 -15.58 -6.95
C VAL A 481 -13.09 -14.16 -7.27
N PRO A 482 -13.70 -13.10 -6.70
CA PRO A 482 -13.24 -11.74 -6.90
C PRO A 482 -11.83 -11.53 -6.28
N GLY A 483 -10.90 -11.01 -7.08
CA GLY A 483 -9.47 -10.87 -6.68
C GLY A 483 -9.17 -9.99 -5.48
N TYR A 484 -10.11 -9.16 -5.04
CA TYR A 484 -9.95 -8.27 -3.89
C TYR A 484 -10.43 -8.88 -2.55
N LEU A 485 -10.97 -10.11 -2.55
CA LEU A 485 -11.53 -10.75 -1.36
C LEU A 485 -10.72 -11.94 -0.87
N CYS A 486 -9.38 -11.91 -0.96
CA CYS A 486 -8.56 -12.96 -0.35
C CYS A 486 -7.60 -12.44 0.71
N ASP A 487 -7.36 -13.26 1.72
CA ASP A 487 -6.41 -13.02 2.81
C ASP A 487 -5.75 -14.36 3.19
N ALA A 488 -4.62 -14.31 3.90
CA ALA A 488 -3.92 -15.51 4.34
C ALA A 488 -3.31 -15.32 5.73
N THR A 489 -3.15 -16.41 6.45
CA THR A 489 -2.41 -16.38 7.72
C THR A 489 -0.93 -16.07 7.47
N SER A 490 -0.26 -15.53 8.48
CA SER A 490 1.16 -15.14 8.37
C SER A 490 2.10 -16.30 8.04
N ASP A 491 1.70 -17.52 8.41
CA ASP A 491 2.41 -18.77 8.13
C ASP A 491 2.04 -19.40 6.78
N GLY A 492 1.10 -18.80 6.03
CA GLY A 492 0.60 -19.30 4.75
C GLY A 492 -0.17 -20.61 4.82
N THR A 493 -0.51 -21.11 6.02
CA THR A 493 -1.19 -22.41 6.21
C THR A 493 -2.71 -22.31 6.08
N ARG A 494 -3.26 -21.09 5.94
CA ARG A 494 -4.68 -20.86 5.69
C ARG A 494 -4.89 -19.73 4.72
N VAL A 495 -5.89 -19.89 3.86
CA VAL A 495 -6.33 -18.87 2.91
C VAL A 495 -7.82 -18.66 3.07
N LEU A 496 -8.21 -17.40 3.18
CA LEU A 496 -9.59 -16.97 3.13
C LEU A 496 -9.87 -16.41 1.74
N TYR A 497 -11.04 -16.74 1.17
CA TYR A 497 -11.47 -16.14 -0.07
C TYR A 497 -12.98 -15.89 -0.11
N GLY A 498 -13.39 -14.84 -0.82
CA GLY A 498 -14.78 -14.60 -1.17
C GLY A 498 -15.17 -15.32 -2.46
N ARG A 499 -16.39 -15.85 -2.53
CA ARG A 499 -17.02 -16.33 -3.77
C ARG A 499 -18.22 -15.45 -4.06
N ARG A 500 -18.32 -14.95 -5.29
CA ARG A 500 -19.47 -14.20 -5.79
C ARG A 500 -20.34 -15.10 -6.65
N THR A 501 -21.66 -15.00 -6.49
CA THR A 501 -22.65 -15.71 -7.30
C THR A 501 -23.62 -14.70 -7.93
N GLU A 502 -23.66 -14.63 -9.27
CA GLU A 502 -24.48 -13.68 -10.05
C GLU A 502 -25.86 -14.25 -10.46
N ALA A 503 -26.37 -15.28 -9.78
CA ALA A 503 -27.60 -15.97 -10.21
C ALA A 503 -28.87 -15.12 -9.95
N ASP A 504 -29.42 -14.51 -10.99
CA ASP A 504 -30.76 -13.89 -11.10
C ASP A 504 -31.22 -12.97 -9.94
N GLY A 505 -30.29 -12.35 -9.22
CA GLY A 505 -30.58 -11.58 -8.01
C GLY A 505 -29.47 -10.60 -7.60
N PRO A 506 -29.59 -9.97 -6.42
CA PRO A 506 -28.51 -9.19 -5.83
C PRO A 506 -27.27 -10.08 -5.63
N ASP A 507 -26.09 -9.50 -5.80
CA ASP A 507 -24.82 -10.22 -5.69
C ASP A 507 -24.70 -10.88 -4.32
N ARG A 508 -24.69 -12.22 -4.31
CA ARG A 508 -24.44 -13.00 -3.11
C ARG A 508 -22.94 -13.26 -2.98
N HIS A 509 -22.43 -13.04 -1.78
CA HIS A 509 -21.04 -13.27 -1.44
C HIS A 509 -20.94 -14.29 -0.30
N ASP A 510 -20.15 -15.33 -0.50
CA ASP A 510 -19.84 -16.34 0.51
C ASP A 510 -18.36 -16.25 0.91
N VAL A 511 -18.06 -16.50 2.18
CA VAL A 511 -16.69 -16.48 2.71
C VAL A 511 -16.23 -17.92 2.96
N PHE A 512 -15.13 -18.31 2.32
CA PHE A 512 -14.57 -19.65 2.38
C PHE A 512 -13.19 -19.64 3.02
N LEU A 513 -12.92 -20.67 3.82
CA LEU A 513 -11.61 -20.97 4.39
C LEU A 513 -11.03 -22.23 3.75
N VAL A 514 -9.76 -22.17 3.37
CA VAL A 514 -8.97 -23.31 2.92
C VAL A 514 -7.79 -23.49 3.87
N ASN A 515 -7.66 -24.69 4.42
CA ASN A 515 -6.52 -25.07 5.26
C ASN A 515 -5.51 -25.88 4.45
N PHE A 516 -4.24 -25.73 4.80
CA PHE A 516 -3.12 -26.45 4.20
C PHE A 516 -2.41 -27.29 5.25
N ASP A 517 -2.53 -28.61 5.12
CA ASP A 517 -1.69 -29.56 5.85
C ASP A 517 -0.51 -29.99 4.93
N GLY A 518 0.31 -29.03 4.51
CA GLY A 518 1.38 -29.21 3.53
C GLY A 518 1.04 -28.65 2.14
N GLU A 519 1.41 -29.38 1.08
CA GLU A 519 1.19 -28.95 -0.32
C GLU A 519 -0.26 -29.12 -0.77
N VAL A 520 -0.96 -30.14 -0.27
CA VAL A 520 -2.32 -30.46 -0.71
C VAL A 520 -3.36 -29.67 0.12
N PRO A 521 -4.19 -28.81 -0.50
CA PRO A 521 -5.25 -28.10 0.21
C PRO A 521 -6.33 -29.07 0.68
N LEU A 522 -6.85 -28.83 1.89
CA LEU A 522 -8.08 -29.48 2.35
C LEU A 522 -9.31 -28.89 1.63
N PRO A 523 -10.44 -29.61 1.58
CA PRO A 523 -11.67 -29.07 1.02
C PRO A 523 -12.07 -27.72 1.66
N PRO A 524 -12.50 -26.71 0.87
CA PRO A 524 -12.92 -25.43 1.40
C PRO A 524 -14.11 -25.53 2.35
N VAL A 525 -14.06 -24.79 3.45
CA VAL A 525 -15.13 -24.68 4.43
C VAL A 525 -15.86 -23.35 4.23
N ASN A 526 -17.17 -23.40 3.98
CA ASN A 526 -18.01 -22.21 3.88
C ASN A 526 -18.30 -21.64 5.27
N LEU A 527 -17.61 -20.55 5.65
CA LEU A 527 -17.78 -19.88 6.95
C LEU A 527 -19.09 -19.08 7.04
N SER A 528 -19.66 -18.65 5.91
CA SER A 528 -20.93 -17.93 5.85
C SER A 528 -22.17 -18.84 5.82
N SER A 529 -21.99 -20.16 5.71
CA SER A 529 -23.12 -21.11 5.59
C SER A 529 -24.04 -21.16 6.82
N ALA A 530 -23.55 -20.72 7.97
CA ALA A 530 -24.29 -20.69 9.24
C ALA A 530 -24.74 -19.27 9.64
N LEU A 531 -24.66 -18.30 8.74
CA LEU A 531 -25.23 -16.96 8.96
C LEU A 531 -26.77 -17.01 9.04
N PRO A 532 -27.40 -16.04 9.72
CA PRO A 532 -28.85 -15.89 9.70
C PRO A 532 -29.40 -15.73 8.28
N ASP A 533 -30.62 -16.23 8.04
CA ASP A 533 -31.31 -16.08 6.76
C ASP A 533 -31.38 -14.61 6.32
N GLY A 534 -31.05 -14.35 5.05
CA GLY A 534 -31.04 -13.00 4.46
C GLY A 534 -29.77 -12.20 4.71
N ILE A 535 -28.78 -12.78 5.39
CA ILE A 535 -27.43 -12.24 5.52
C ILE A 535 -26.46 -13.11 4.71
N ASP A 536 -25.80 -12.48 3.75
CA ASP A 536 -24.68 -13.05 3.01
C ASP A 536 -23.35 -12.58 3.63
N GLY A 537 -22.24 -13.24 3.31
CA GLY A 537 -20.92 -12.71 3.66
C GLY A 537 -20.66 -11.43 2.84
N ASN A 538 -19.93 -10.46 3.37
CA ASN A 538 -19.56 -9.24 2.67
C ASN A 538 -18.23 -8.72 3.22
N ASN A 539 -17.52 -7.97 2.39
CA ASN A 539 -16.19 -7.41 2.66
C ASN A 539 -15.13 -8.50 2.91
N GLY A 540 -13.94 -8.30 2.34
CA GLY A 540 -12.84 -9.26 2.42
C GLY A 540 -12.60 -9.63 3.87
N GLY A 541 -12.72 -10.92 4.19
CA GLY A 541 -12.47 -11.35 5.55
C GLY A 541 -11.00 -11.19 5.92
N ARG A 542 -10.73 -11.16 7.21
CA ARG A 542 -9.40 -10.93 7.77
C ARG A 542 -9.08 -11.94 8.85
N PHE A 543 -7.84 -12.41 8.88
CA PHE A 543 -7.34 -13.20 10.00
C PHE A 543 -6.96 -12.31 11.19
N SER A 544 -7.05 -12.86 12.41
CA SER A 544 -6.24 -12.38 13.52
C SER A 544 -4.75 -12.60 13.23
N ALA A 545 -3.89 -11.84 13.90
CA ALA A 545 -2.43 -11.95 13.70
C ALA A 545 -1.88 -13.36 13.99
N ASP A 546 -2.50 -14.10 14.92
CA ASP A 546 -2.15 -15.49 15.25
C ASP A 546 -2.85 -16.52 14.34
N GLY A 547 -3.70 -16.08 13.41
CA GLY A 547 -4.46 -16.93 12.49
C GLY A 547 -5.54 -17.80 13.15
N THR A 548 -5.87 -17.59 14.43
CA THR A 548 -6.84 -18.42 15.16
C THR A 548 -8.29 -17.95 15.02
N LEU A 549 -8.50 -16.71 14.55
CA LEU A 549 -9.80 -16.10 14.32
C LEU A 549 -9.91 -15.58 12.89
N VAL A 550 -11.14 -15.55 12.38
CA VAL A 550 -11.51 -14.88 11.13
C VAL A 550 -12.61 -13.88 11.41
N PHE A 551 -12.50 -12.70 10.80
CA PHE A 551 -13.49 -11.63 10.88
C PHE A 551 -14.02 -11.34 9.47
N PHE A 552 -15.31 -11.05 9.33
CA PHE A 552 -15.90 -10.60 8.05
C PHE A 552 -17.23 -9.89 8.29
N GLY A 553 -17.61 -8.99 7.37
CA GLY A 553 -18.90 -8.31 7.43
C GLY A 553 -20.02 -9.19 6.87
N GLY A 554 -21.25 -8.93 7.26
CA GLY A 554 -22.44 -9.39 6.55
C GLY A 554 -22.84 -8.40 5.46
N ALA A 555 -23.59 -8.86 4.47
CA ALA A 555 -24.45 -8.03 3.64
C ALA A 555 -25.89 -8.49 3.82
N SER A 556 -26.83 -7.56 3.90
CA SER A 556 -28.23 -7.90 3.71
C SER A 556 -28.49 -8.22 2.24
N SER A 557 -29.57 -8.96 1.98
CA SER A 557 -29.96 -9.35 0.61
C SER A 557 -30.19 -8.19 -0.35
N ASP A 558 -30.34 -6.95 0.11
CA ASP A 558 -30.43 -5.75 -0.73
C ASP A 558 -29.04 -5.13 -1.05
N GLY A 559 -27.96 -5.84 -0.73
CA GLY A 559 -26.58 -5.42 -0.95
C GLY A 559 -26.09 -4.32 0.00
N HIS A 560 -26.82 -4.04 1.08
CA HIS A 560 -26.40 -3.07 2.09
C HIS A 560 -25.45 -3.71 3.10
N TYR A 561 -24.64 -2.87 3.75
CA TYR A 561 -23.76 -3.29 4.83
C TYR A 561 -24.54 -3.99 5.95
N GLY A 562 -23.99 -5.08 6.47
CA GLY A 562 -24.57 -5.89 7.56
C GLY A 562 -23.65 -5.94 8.78
N PRO A 563 -23.96 -6.82 9.76
CA PRO A 563 -23.23 -6.90 11.02
C PRO A 563 -21.83 -7.50 10.86
N LEU A 564 -20.94 -7.28 11.83
CA LEU A 564 -19.60 -7.87 11.86
C LEU A 564 -19.63 -9.23 12.56
N TYR A 565 -19.04 -10.24 11.93
CA TYR A 565 -18.94 -11.59 12.44
C TYR A 565 -17.50 -11.99 12.74
N MET A 566 -17.35 -12.90 13.70
CA MET A 566 -16.11 -13.59 14.04
C MET A 566 -16.33 -15.12 14.00
N VAL A 567 -15.34 -15.85 13.49
CA VAL A 567 -15.30 -17.32 13.53
C VAL A 567 -14.02 -17.76 14.24
N LYS A 568 -14.16 -18.64 15.24
CA LYS A 568 -13.02 -19.31 15.88
C LYS A 568 -12.59 -20.50 15.04
N LEU A 569 -11.29 -20.64 14.75
CA LEU A 569 -10.76 -21.70 13.87
C LEU A 569 -10.11 -22.86 14.61
N SER A 570 -9.88 -22.76 15.92
CA SER A 570 -9.16 -23.76 16.73
C SER A 570 -9.82 -23.95 18.09
N PRO A 571 -9.90 -25.19 18.63
CA PRO A 571 -9.41 -26.45 18.05
C PRO A 571 -10.28 -26.99 16.91
N GLU A 572 -11.52 -26.51 16.80
CA GLU A 572 -12.45 -26.82 15.72
C GLU A 572 -13.03 -25.51 15.17
N ILE A 573 -13.45 -25.51 13.90
CA ILE A 573 -14.11 -24.34 13.30
C ILE A 573 -15.49 -24.18 13.95
N GLY A 574 -15.66 -23.11 14.72
CA GLY A 574 -16.92 -22.74 15.35
C GLY A 574 -17.91 -22.11 14.38
N PRO A 575 -19.18 -21.92 14.79
CA PRO A 575 -20.13 -21.12 14.01
C PRO A 575 -19.71 -19.63 14.01
N PRO A 576 -20.13 -18.84 13.01
CA PRO A 576 -19.98 -17.39 13.04
C PRO A 576 -20.76 -16.80 14.21
N VAL A 577 -20.09 -15.93 14.97
CA VAL A 577 -20.66 -15.19 16.09
C VAL A 577 -20.69 -13.72 15.69
N GLN A 578 -21.86 -13.10 15.74
CA GLN A 578 -21.96 -11.65 15.56
C GLN A 578 -21.24 -10.97 16.73
N ILE A 579 -20.32 -10.06 16.43
CA ILE A 579 -19.57 -9.30 17.43
C ILE A 579 -19.93 -7.81 17.46
N SER A 580 -20.56 -7.26 16.40
CA SER A 580 -21.15 -5.92 16.45
C SER A 580 -22.47 -5.89 17.25
N ASP A 581 -22.93 -4.70 17.64
CA ASP A 581 -24.21 -4.56 18.34
C ASP A 581 -25.39 -5.05 17.45
N PRO A 582 -26.47 -5.60 18.04
CA PRO A 582 -27.65 -6.02 17.29
C PRO A 582 -28.26 -4.87 16.47
N GLY A 583 -28.44 -5.10 15.16
CA GLY A 583 -28.95 -4.10 14.21
C GLY A 583 -27.91 -3.12 13.66
N GLU A 584 -26.66 -3.21 14.12
CA GLU A 584 -25.57 -2.37 13.62
C GLU A 584 -25.02 -2.95 12.29
N ALA A 585 -25.07 -2.15 11.23
CA ALA A 585 -24.39 -2.41 9.97
C ALA A 585 -22.97 -1.82 10.02
N ILE A 586 -21.97 -2.50 9.44
CA ILE A 586 -20.59 -2.03 9.47
C ILE A 586 -20.11 -1.57 8.09
N LEU A 587 -19.57 -0.34 8.02
CA LEU A 587 -18.98 0.21 6.82
C LEU A 587 -17.61 -0.40 6.54
N SER A 588 -16.77 -0.46 7.58
CA SER A 588 -15.39 -0.96 7.54
C SER A 588 -14.98 -1.51 8.89
N TYR A 589 -13.93 -2.33 8.90
CA TYR A 589 -13.31 -2.83 10.12
C TYR A 589 -11.83 -3.13 9.89
N PHE A 590 -11.10 -3.22 10.99
CA PHE A 590 -9.67 -3.49 11.02
C PHE A 590 -9.35 -4.45 12.16
N VAL A 591 -8.57 -5.47 11.86
CA VAL A 591 -8.02 -6.39 12.85
C VAL A 591 -6.61 -5.89 13.20
N LEU A 592 -6.41 -5.49 14.45
CA LEU A 592 -5.12 -4.96 14.89
C LEU A 592 -4.13 -6.09 15.16
N PRO A 593 -2.84 -5.90 14.85
CA PRO A 593 -1.81 -6.86 15.21
C PRO A 593 -1.73 -7.00 16.74
N ALA A 594 -1.57 -8.23 17.23
CA ALA A 594 -1.25 -8.47 18.63
C ALA A 594 0.12 -7.83 18.94
N LYS A 595 0.21 -7.07 20.03
CA LYS A 595 1.46 -6.46 20.49
C LYS A 595 1.98 -7.14 21.75
#